data_AF-A0A7M1S3B5-F1
#
_entry.id   AF-A0A7M1S3B5-F1
#
_cell.length_a   1.000
_cell.length_b   1.000
_cell.length_c   1.000
_cell.angle_alpha   90.00
_cell.angle_beta   90.00
_cell.angle_gamma   90.00
#
_symmetry.space_group_name_H-M   'P 1'
#
loop_
_entity.id
_entity.type
_entity.pdbx_description
1 polymer ?
#
loop_
_entity_poly.entity_id
_entity_poly.type
_entity_poly.pdbx_seq_one_letter_code
_entity_poly.pdbx_strand_id
1 'polypeptide(L)' 'MAYAVQVMVVDRRTGKGLSGQRVKAYGGPEVKTNSSGLATVIVSSSAVDVYVNGMRAYNGSVSAAPKPIIYERG' A
#
# COMPACT_ATOMS: atom_id res chain seq x y z
N MET A 1 -2.85 6.25 -18.52
CA MET A 1 -3.72 5.23 -17.91
C MET A 1 -3.47 5.26 -16.40
N ALA A 2 -4.51 5.28 -15.58
CA ALA A 2 -4.36 5.30 -14.12
C ALA A 2 -4.70 3.92 -13.56
N TYR A 3 -3.91 3.43 -12.62
CA TYR A 3 -4.13 2.16 -11.94
C TYR A 3 -4.38 2.37 -10.46
N ALA A 4 -5.33 1.62 -9.91
CA ALA A 4 -5.58 1.57 -8.48
C ALA A 4 -4.81 0.40 -7.86
N VAL A 5 -3.96 0.69 -6.88
CA VAL A 5 -3.22 -0.30 -6.10
C VAL A 5 -3.76 -0.26 -4.67
N GLN A 6 -4.27 -1.40 -4.20
CA GLN A 6 -4.75 -1.55 -2.82
C GLN A 6 -3.64 -2.11 -1.93
N VAL A 7 -3.48 -1.52 -0.77
CA VAL A 7 -2.49 -1.89 0.24
C VAL A 7 -3.21 -2.13 1.56
N MET A 8 -2.97 -3.28 2.17
CA MET A 8 -3.45 -3.62 3.49
C MET A 8 -2.27 -3.66 4.45
N VAL A 9 -2.33 -2.83 5.49
CA VAL A 9 -1.34 -2.83 6.57
C VAL A 9 -1.92 -3.58 7.74
N VAL A 10 -1.23 -4.65 8.16
CA VAL A 10 -1.67 -5.51 9.26
C VAL A 10 -0.61 -5.59 10.35
N ASP A 11 -1.06 -5.76 11.59
CA ASP A 11 -0.20 -6.09 12.70
C ASP A 11 0.28 -7.55 12.57
N ARG A 12 1.60 -7.77 12.59
CA ARG A 12 2.21 -9.08 12.35
C ARG A 12 1.80 -10.14 13.39
N ARG A 13 1.46 -9.72 14.62
CA ARG A 13 1.16 -10.65 15.73
C ARG A 13 -0.31 -11.03 15.78
N THR A 14 -1.18 -10.08 15.48
CA THR A 14 -2.63 -10.23 15.63
C THR A 14 -3.36 -10.39 14.31
N GLY A 15 -2.70 -10.11 13.18
CA GLY A 15 -3.31 -10.08 11.85
C GLY A 15 -4.32 -8.95 11.65
N LYS A 16 -4.46 -8.04 12.63
CA LYS A 16 -5.46 -6.96 12.59
C LYS A 16 -4.99 -5.81 11.72
N GLY A 17 -5.92 -5.22 10.97
CA GLY A 17 -5.66 -4.02 10.19
C GLY A 17 -5.21 -2.84 11.06
N LEU A 18 -4.14 -2.16 10.65
CA LEU A 18 -3.61 -0.99 11.33
C LEU A 18 -4.10 0.29 10.63
N SER A 19 -4.87 1.11 11.34
CA SER A 19 -5.37 2.38 10.84
C SER A 19 -4.34 3.51 10.89
N GLY A 20 -4.53 4.55 10.07
CA GLY A 20 -3.72 5.78 10.11
C GLY A 20 -2.30 5.64 9.56
N GLN A 21 -1.99 4.52 8.92
CA GLN A 21 -0.66 4.24 8.35
C GLN A 21 -0.51 5.00 7.04
N ARG A 22 0.63 5.67 6.87
CA ARG A 22 0.93 6.50 5.71
C ARG A 22 1.30 5.60 4.54
N VAL A 23 0.53 5.62 3.46
CA VAL A 23 0.78 4.83 2.26
C VAL A 23 0.94 5.78 1.08
N LYS A 24 2.00 5.61 0.28
CA LYS A 24 2.18 6.41 -0.94
C LYS A 24 2.84 5.58 -2.03
N ALA A 25 2.53 5.90 -3.27
CA ALA A 25 3.35 5.49 -4.41
C ALA A 25 4.48 6.48 -4.64
N TYR A 26 5.57 6.06 -5.29
CA TYR A 26 6.65 6.97 -5.70
C TYR A 26 6.09 8.10 -6.59
N GLY A 27 6.41 9.35 -6.23
CA GLY A 27 5.90 10.55 -6.92
C GLY A 27 4.39 10.81 -6.76
N GLY A 28 3.67 9.98 -6.00
CA GLY A 28 2.23 10.09 -5.79
C GLY A 28 1.84 10.74 -4.45
N PRO A 29 0.56 11.10 -4.29
CA PRO A 29 0.04 11.60 -3.02
C PRO A 29 0.08 10.53 -1.93
N GLU A 30 0.22 10.98 -0.70
CA GLU A 30 0.12 10.12 0.47
C GLU A 30 -1.35 9.97 0.89
N VAL A 31 -1.76 8.74 1.16
CA VAL A 31 -3.07 8.39 1.72
C VAL A 31 -2.88 7.67 3.05
N LYS A 32 -3.89 7.70 3.92
CA LYS A 32 -3.86 6.97 5.19
C LYS A 32 -4.73 5.71 5.12
N THR A 33 -4.32 4.66 5.79
CA THR A 33 -5.17 3.47 5.94
C THR A 33 -6.42 3.77 6.77
N ASN A 34 -7.54 3.17 6.38
CA ASN A 34 -8.81 3.23 7.10
C ASN A 34 -8.80 2.35 8.37
N SER A 35 -9.95 2.25 9.07
CA SER A 35 -10.10 1.42 10.28
C SER A 35 -9.81 -0.07 10.09
N SER A 36 -9.88 -0.57 8.86
CA SER A 36 -9.57 -1.96 8.49
C SER A 36 -8.11 -2.14 8.03
N GLY A 37 -7.29 -1.09 8.07
CA GLY A 37 -5.91 -1.13 7.62
C GLY A 37 -5.73 -1.03 6.09
N LEU A 38 -6.78 -0.71 5.34
CA LEU A 38 -6.73 -0.61 3.88
C LEU A 38 -6.49 0.82 3.40
N ALA A 39 -5.65 0.97 2.39
CA ALA A 39 -5.40 2.18 1.64
C ALA A 39 -5.42 1.89 0.13
N THR A 40 -5.87 2.84 -0.68
CA THR A 40 -5.79 2.76 -2.14
C THR A 40 -4.94 3.91 -2.65
N VAL A 41 -3.90 3.60 -3.41
CA VAL A 41 -3.08 4.60 -4.11
C VAL A 41 -3.36 4.54 -5.60
N ILE A 42 -3.38 5.71 -6.25
CA ILE A 42 -3.52 5.83 -7.70
C ILE A 42 -2.15 6.07 -8.30
N VAL A 43 -1.79 5.30 -9.33
CA VAL A 43 -0.51 5.41 -10.03
C VAL A 43 -0.72 5.56 -11.53
N SER A 44 0.11 6.37 -12.16
CA SER A 44 0.06 6.66 -13.61
C SER A 44 0.96 5.76 -14.45
N SER A 45 1.83 4.98 -13.81
CA SER A 45 2.81 4.09 -14.44
C SER A 45 2.45 2.63 -14.19
N SER A 46 2.86 1.76 -15.12
CA SER A 46 2.78 0.30 -14.97
C SER A 46 3.81 -0.24 -13.99
N ALA A 47 4.96 0.43 -13.84
CA ALA A 47 5.93 0.16 -12.78
C ALA A 47 5.58 1.00 -11.55
N VAL A 48 5.46 0.36 -10.38
CA VAL A 48 5.06 1.00 -9.14
C VAL A 48 6.00 0.64 -7.99
N ASP A 49 6.36 1.66 -7.24
CA ASP A 49 7.00 1.58 -5.94
C ASP A 49 6.01 2.07 -4.87
N VAL A 50 5.63 1.20 -3.94
CA VAL A 50 4.72 1.51 -2.85
C VAL A 50 5.49 1.57 -1.54
N TYR A 51 5.21 2.59 -0.75
CA TYR A 51 5.81 2.81 0.57
C TYR A 51 4.73 2.87 1.64
N VAL A 52 5.02 2.25 2.79
CA VAL A 52 4.23 2.33 4.02
C VAL A 52 5.11 2.95 5.12
N ASN A 53 4.72 4.10 5.65
CA ASN A 53 5.48 4.91 6.62
C ASN A 53 6.96 5.14 6.23
N GLY A 54 7.22 5.30 4.92
CA GLY A 54 8.57 5.50 4.39
C GLY A 54 9.36 4.22 4.12
N MET A 55 8.87 3.05 4.55
CA MET A 55 9.46 1.75 4.21
C MET A 55 8.86 1.23 2.91
N ARG A 56 9.67 0.65 2.04
CA ARG A 56 9.20 0.10 0.77
C ARG A 56 8.42 -1.19 1.01
N ALA A 57 7.15 -1.20 0.66
CA ALA A 57 6.24 -2.34 0.78
C ALA A 57 6.18 -3.18 -0.50
N TYR A 58 6.33 -2.55 -1.67
CA TYR A 58 6.30 -3.23 -2.96
C TYR A 58 7.12 -2.46 -4.00
N ASN A 59 7.74 -3.21 -4.91
CA ASN A 59 8.38 -2.71 -6.12
C ASN A 59 8.09 -3.73 -7.22
N GLY A 60 7.49 -3.29 -8.33
CA GLY A 60 7.24 -4.16 -9.47
C GLY A 60 6.15 -3.62 -10.40
N SER A 61 5.63 -4.52 -11.24
CA SER A 61 4.54 -4.17 -12.16
C SER A 61 3.19 -4.20 -11.44
N VAL A 62 2.34 -3.20 -11.69
CA VAL A 62 0.96 -3.16 -11.19
C VAL A 62 0.15 -4.40 -11.62
N SER A 63 0.46 -4.99 -12.78
CA SER A 63 -0.20 -6.21 -13.25
C SER A 63 0.15 -7.46 -12.43
N ALA A 64 1.32 -7.47 -11.78
CA ALA A 64 1.81 -8.57 -10.95
C ALA A 64 1.64 -8.29 -9.45
N ALA A 65 1.13 -7.12 -9.08
CA ALA A 65 0.93 -6.75 -7.68
C ALA A 65 -0.18 -7.63 -7.08
N PRO A 66 0.03 -8.18 -5.86
CA PRO A 66 -1.04 -8.78 -5.07
C PRO A 66 -2.20 -7.80 -4.87
N LYS A 67 -3.43 -8.29 -4.85
CA LYS A 67 -4.64 -7.49 -4.67
C LYS A 67 -5.42 -8.00 -3.45
N PRO A 68 -5.23 -7.43 -2.25
CA PRO A 68 -4.36 -6.29 -1.91
C PRO A 68 -2.89 -6.69 -1.66
N ILE A 69 -1.97 -5.71 -1.72
CA ILE A 69 -0.59 -5.83 -1.23
C ILE A 69 -0.65 -5.88 0.29
N ILE A 70 -0.22 -6.98 0.90
CA ILE A 70 -0.18 -7.11 2.36
C ILE A 70 1.18 -6.66 2.88
N TYR A 71 1.17 -5.68 3.79
CA TYR A 71 2.35 -5.21 4.51
C TYR A 71 2.18 -5.49 6.00
N GLU A 72 2.99 -6.40 6.52
CA GLU A 72 3.01 -6.72 7.95
C GLU A 72 3.91 -5.75 8.70
N ARG A 73 3.39 -5.18 9.78
CA ARG A 73 4.13 -4.30 10.70
C ARG A 73 4.10 -4.92 12.10
N GLY A 74 5.26 -5.08 12.74
CA GLY A 74 5.37 -5.64 14.09
C GLY A 74 6.80 -5.78 14.58
#